data_AF-A0A841B2D4-F1
#
_entry.id   AF-A0A841B2D4-F1
#
_cell.length_a   1.000
_cell.length_b   1.000
_cell.length_c   1.000
_cell.angle_alpha   90.00
_cell.angle_beta   90.00
_cell.angle_gamma   90.00
#
_symmetry.space_group_name_H-M   'P 1'
#
loop_
_entity.id
_entity.type
_entity.pdbx_description
1 polymer ?
#
loop_
_entity_poly.entity_id
_entity_poly.type
_entity_poly.pdbx_seq_one_letter_code
_entity_poly.pdbx_strand_id
1 'polypeptide(L)' 'MGRRLFVPAVFADLFASMPPKTASVSRCREWLEATETALRSQISGPHGVQAMRMIPLLMTVRYTSF' A
#
# COMPACT_ATOMS: atom_id res chain seq x y z
N MET A 1 -17.83 -8.09 -8.49
CA MET A 1 -16.49 -8.63 -8.83
C MET A 1 -15.44 -7.80 -8.13
N GLY A 2 -14.66 -8.39 -7.20
CA GLY A 2 -13.58 -7.66 -6.53
C GLY A 2 -12.39 -7.47 -7.48
N ARG A 3 -11.98 -6.23 -7.72
CA ARG A 3 -10.72 -5.93 -8.42
C ARG A 3 -9.57 -6.48 -7.58
N ARG A 4 -8.84 -7.46 -8.10
CA ARG A 4 -7.65 -7.99 -7.45
C ARG A 4 -6.49 -7.04 -7.73
N LEU A 5 -5.83 -6.57 -6.67
CA LEU A 5 -4.60 -5.80 -6.79
C LEU A 5 -3.45 -6.79 -6.99
N PHE A 6 -2.65 -6.61 -8.04
CA PHE A 6 -1.41 -7.35 -8.17
C PHE A 6 -0.35 -6.70 -7.28
N VAL A 7 0.10 -7.41 -6.25
CA VAL A 7 1.17 -6.97 -5.35
C VAL A 7 2.46 -7.70 -5.76
N PRO A 8 3.54 -6.98 -6.13
CA PRO A 8 4.84 -7.59 -6.35
C PRO A 8 5.29 -8.37 -5.10
N ALA A 9 5.83 -9.58 -5.29
CA ALA A 9 6.19 -10.48 -4.20
C ALA A 9 7.13 -9.84 -3.16
N VAL A 10 8.01 -8.94 -3.60
CA VAL A 10 8.97 -8.21 -2.74
C VAL A 10 8.28 -7.32 -1.71
N PHE A 11 7.00 -7.00 -1.91
CA PHE A 11 6.19 -6.19 -1.00
C PHE A 11 5.03 -7.00 -0.39
N ALA A 12 4.99 -8.32 -0.56
CA ALA A 12 3.90 -9.15 -0.06
C ALA A 12 3.71 -8.99 1.45
N ASP A 13 4.81 -8.97 2.21
CA ASP A 13 4.78 -8.84 3.67
C ASP A 13 4.22 -7.49 4.13
N LEU A 14 4.50 -6.43 3.37
CA LEU A 14 3.96 -5.10 3.65
C LEU A 14 2.42 -5.10 3.55
N PHE A 15 1.89 -5.82 2.56
CA PHE A 15 0.44 -5.94 2.31
C PHE A 15 -0.22 -7.04 3.15
N ALA A 16 0.54 -8.00 3.67
CA ALA A 16 0.02 -9.02 4.58
C ALA A 16 -0.53 -8.41 5.89
N SER A 17 -0.01 -7.24 6.28
CA SER A 17 -0.47 -6.48 7.45
C SER A 17 -1.73 -5.64 7.20
N MET A 18 -2.31 -5.68 5.99
CA MET A 18 -3.46 -4.86 5.62
C MET A 18 -4.64 -5.10 6.58
N PRO A 19 -5.22 -4.02 7.16
CA PRO A 19 -6.37 -4.14 8.03
C PRO A 19 -7.56 -4.78 7.30
N PRO A 20 -8.38 -5.59 8.00
CA PRO A 20 -9.61 -6.10 7.43
C PRO A 20 -10.56 -4.94 7.11
N LYS A 21 -11.51 -5.17 6.19
CA LYS A 21 -12.51 -4.16 5.79
C LYS A 21 -13.35 -3.63 6.96
N THR A 22 -13.46 -4.40 8.05
CA THR A 22 -14.19 -4.03 9.27
C THR A 22 -13.37 -3.16 10.23
N ALA A 23 -12.09 -2.92 9.95
CA ALA A 23 -11.25 -2.05 10.76
C ALA A 23 -11.73 -0.59 10.74
N SER A 24 -11.40 0.16 11.79
CA SER A 24 -11.70 1.58 11.85
C SER A 24 -10.97 2.36 10.76
N VAL A 25 -11.57 3.48 10.34
CA VAL A 25 -11.00 4.43 9.38
C VAL A 25 -9.58 4.85 9.80
N SER A 26 -9.37 5.16 11.08
CA SER A 26 -8.07 5.57 11.62
C SER A 26 -7.00 4.49 11.43
N ARG A 27 -7.34 3.22 11.74
CA ARG A 27 -6.41 2.08 11.57
C ARG A 27 -6.06 1.86 10.11
N CYS A 28 -7.02 2.01 9.20
CA CYS A 28 -6.76 1.93 7.77
C CYS A 28 -5.86 3.05 7.28
N ARG A 29 -6.04 4.28 7.79
CA ARG A 29 -5.20 5.43 7.45
C ARG A 29 -3.77 5.27 7.94
N GLU A 30 -3.58 4.85 9.19
CA GLU A 30 -2.26 4.55 9.77
C GLU A 30 -1.51 3.50 8.96
N TRP A 31 -2.20 2.41 8.58
CA TRP A 31 -1.60 1.38 7.74
C TRP A 31 -1.20 1.93 6.36
N LEU A 32 -2.04 2.75 5.72
CA LEU A 32 -1.72 3.37 4.43
C LEU A 32 -0.48 4.27 4.52
N GLU A 33 -0.37 5.08 5.57
CA GLU A 33 0.78 5.98 5.79
C GLU A 33 2.08 5.21 6.05
N ALA A 34 2.02 4.16 6.87
CA ALA A 34 3.17 3.28 7.13
C ALA A 34 3.61 2.55 5.84
N THR A 35 2.66 2.04 5.08
CA THR A 35 2.90 1.34 3.80
C THR A 35 3.52 2.27 2.76
N GLU A 36 3.01 3.49 2.62
CA GLU A 36 3.58 4.50 1.74
C GLU A 36 5.03 4.83 2.12
N THR A 37 5.28 5.04 3.41
CA THR A 37 6.62 5.37 3.92
C THR A 37 7.62 4.25 3.63
N ALA A 38 7.21 3.00 3.84
CA ALA A 38 8.03 1.83 3.51
C ALA A 38 8.29 1.68 2.01
N LEU A 39 7.33 1.99 1.14
CA LEU A 39 7.57 1.97 -0.31
C LEU A 39 8.49 3.11 -0.76
N ARG A 40 8.35 4.31 -0.17
CA ARG A 40 9.23 5.44 -0.48
C ARG A 40 10.69 5.15 -0.16
N SER A 41 10.98 4.43 0.92
CA SER A 41 12.36 4.05 1.26
C SER A 41 12.98 3.07 0.24
N GLN A 42 12.15 2.36 -0.53
CA GLN A 42 12.60 1.41 -1.56
C GLN A 42 12.88 2.07 -2.91
N ILE A 43 12.55 3.36 -3.11
CA ILE A 43 12.71 4.07 -4.39
C ILE A 43 14.16 4.08 -4.87
N SER A 44 15.12 4.28 -3.97
CA SER A 44 16.55 4.29 -4.30
C SER A 44 17.16 2.88 -4.39
N GLY A 45 16.37 1.84 -4.10
CA GLY A 45 16.82 0.45 -4.04
C GLY A 45 16.52 -0.35 -5.31
N PRO A 46 16.86 -1.66 -5.31
CA PRO A 46 16.67 -2.56 -6.47
C PRO A 46 15.20 -2.73 -6.88
N HIS A 47 14.26 -2.37 -5.99
CA HIS A 47 12.82 -2.47 -6.21
C HIS A 47 12.15 -1.11 -6.47
N GLY A 48 12.93 -0.05 -6.71
CA GLY A 48 12.42 1.32 -6.78
C GLY A 48 11.35 1.55 -7.84
N VAL A 49 11.48 0.93 -9.02
CA VAL A 49 10.46 1.02 -10.09
C VAL A 49 9.14 0.39 -9.65
N GLN A 50 9.20 -0.73 -8.93
CA GLN A 50 8.01 -1.41 -8.43
C GLN A 50 7.35 -0.57 -7.33
N ALA A 51 8.14 0.02 -6.42
CA ALA A 51 7.65 0.92 -5.39
C ALA A 51 6.99 2.17 -5.98
N MET A 52 7.61 2.83 -6.97
CA MET A 52 7.06 4.00 -7.66
C MET A 52 5.72 3.72 -8.33
N ARG A 53 5.51 2.51 -8.86
CA ARG A 53 4.23 2.11 -9.46
C ARG A 53 3.13 1.86 -8.44
N MET A 54 3.48 1.50 -7.21
CA MET A 54 2.51 1.16 -6.16
C MET A 54 2.02 2.37 -5.37
N ILE A 55 2.89 3.36 -5.14
CA ILE A 55 2.54 4.57 -4.37
C ILE A 55 1.26 5.26 -4.91
N PRO A 56 1.09 5.48 -6.24
CA PRO A 56 -0.14 6.08 -6.78
C PRO A 56 -1.41 5.26 -6.52
N LEU A 57 -1.30 3.93 -6.45
CA LEU A 57 -2.43 3.05 -6.15
C LEU A 57 -2.89 3.24 -4.69
N LEU A 58 -1.94 3.30 -3.76
CA LEU A 58 -2.23 3.59 -2.35
C LEU A 58 -2.81 4.99 -2.15
N MET A 59 -2.29 5.99 -2.88
CA MET A 59 -2.83 7.35 -2.89
C MET A 59 -4.27 7.38 -3.37
N THR A 60 -4.57 6.66 -4.45
CA THR A 60 -5.94 6.57 -4.98
C THR A 60 -6.88 5.99 -3.93
N VAL A 61 -6.48 4.91 -3.25
CA VAL A 61 -7.26 4.33 -2.15
C VAL A 61 -7.47 5.35 -1.03
N ARG A 62 -6.41 6.06 -0.63
CA ARG A 62 -6.48 7.09 0.41
C ARG A 62 -7.48 8.20 0.07
N TYR A 63 -7.49 8.70 -1.16
CA TYR A 63 -8.36 9.79 -1.60
C TYR A 63 -9.79 9.38 -1.95
N THR A 64 -10.03 8.10 -2.24
CA THR A 64 -11.36 7.61 -2.65
C THR A 64 -12.11 6.90 -1.53
N SER A 65 -11.41 6.48 -0.47
CA SER A 65 -12.00 5.69 0.62
C SER A 65 -12.19 6.48 1.93
N PHE A 66 -11.62 7.69 2.03
CA PHE A 66 -11.66 8.56 3.21
C PHE A 66 -11.79 10.03 2.77
#